data_AF-A0A2V8YD36-F1
#
_entry.id   AF-A0A2V8YD36-F1
#
_cell.length_a   1.000
_cell.length_b   1.000
_cell.length_c   1.000
_cell.angle_alpha   90.00
_cell.angle_beta   90.00
_cell.angle_gamma   90.00
#
_symmetry.space_group_name_H-M   'P 1'
#
loop_
_entity.id
_entity.type
_entity.pdbx_description
1 polymer ?
#
loop_
_entity_poly.entity_id
_entity_poly.type
_entity_poly.pdbx_seq_one_letter_code
_entity_poly.pdbx_strand_id
1 'polypeptide(L)' 'WGVEQGRKTRPKRKVGICGEHGGDADSVKFCQKLGMDYVSASPLRVPIARLAAAQVMVEVKPGQ' A
#
# COMPACT_ATOMS: atom_id res chain seq x y z
N TRP A 1 3.65 -13.18 -3.03
CA TRP A 1 3.06 -14.14 -3.99
C TRP A 1 1.78 -13.65 -4.69
N GLY A 2 0.68 -13.30 -4.01
CA GLY A 2 -0.60 -12.93 -4.66
C GLY A 2 -0.55 -11.75 -5.65
N VAL A 3 0.10 -10.62 -5.30
CA VAL A 3 0.20 -9.44 -6.17
C VAL A 3 0.95 -9.77 -7.47
N GLU A 4 2.11 -10.41 -7.35
CA GLU A 4 2.98 -10.77 -8.48
C GLU A 4 2.29 -11.77 -9.42
N GLN A 5 1.73 -12.85 -8.89
CA GLN A 5 1.05 -13.88 -9.70
C GLN A 5 -0.21 -13.33 -10.38
N GLY A 6 -0.97 -12.48 -9.68
CA GLY A 6 -2.13 -11.79 -10.25
C GLY A 6 -1.76 -10.85 -11.40
N ARG A 7 -0.57 -10.25 -11.35
CA ARG A 7 -0.04 -9.39 -12.43
C ARG A 7 0.60 -10.16 -13.58
N LYS A 8 1.15 -11.37 -13.35
CA LYS A 8 1.58 -12.26 -14.44
C LYS A 8 0.45 -12.62 -15.40
N THR A 9 -0.77 -12.79 -14.88
CA THR A 9 -1.96 -13.09 -15.71
C THR A 9 -2.64 -11.84 -16.26
N ARG A 10 -2.62 -10.72 -15.52
CA ARG A 10 -3.18 -9.43 -15.94
C ARG A 10 -2.27 -8.28 -15.50
N PRO A 11 -1.36 -7.79 -16.37
CA PRO A 11 -0.30 -6.85 -15.98
C PRO A 11 -0.77 -5.57 -15.27
N LYS A 12 -1.91 -5.03 -15.68
CA LYS A 12 -2.49 -3.78 -15.13
C LYS A 12 -3.51 -4.03 -14.01
N ARG A 13 -3.51 -5.21 -13.38
CA ARG A 13 -4.45 -5.54 -12.29
C ARG A 13 -4.21 -4.60 -11.09
N LYS A 14 -5.24 -3.82 -10.75
CA LYS A 14 -5.28 -3.04 -9.51
C LYS A 14 -5.46 -3.96 -8.31
N VAL A 15 -4.63 -3.75 -7.29
CA VAL A 15 -4.64 -4.55 -6.05
C VAL A 15 -4.56 -3.61 -4.86
N GLY A 16 -5.37 -3.85 -3.84
CA GLY A 16 -5.32 -3.13 -2.58
C GLY A 16 -5.69 -4.00 -1.40
N ILE A 17 -5.63 -3.41 -0.20
CA ILE A 17 -5.95 -4.06 1.07
C ILE A 17 -7.06 -3.31 1.81
N CYS A 18 -7.90 -4.03 2.54
CA CYS A 18 -8.93 -3.49 3.43
C CYS A 18 -8.82 -4.13 4.82
N GLY A 19 -9.63 -3.65 5.76
CA GLY A 19 -9.62 -4.08 7.15
C GLY A 19 -8.69 -3.21 8.00
N GLU A 20 -8.40 -3.67 9.21
CA GLU A 20 -7.68 -2.86 10.20
C GLU A 20 -6.25 -2.50 9.76
N HIS A 21 -5.57 -3.45 9.10
CA HIS A 21 -4.24 -3.27 8.52
C HIS A 21 -4.18 -2.15 7.47
N GLY A 22 -5.30 -1.80 6.82
CA GLY A 22 -5.36 -0.69 5.88
C GLY A 22 -5.17 0.68 6.53
N GLY A 23 -5.34 0.77 7.86
CA GLY A 23 -5.13 1.99 8.65
C GLY A 23 -4.00 1.89 9.69
N ASP A 24 -3.26 0.78 9.71
CA ASP A 24 -2.06 0.61 10.52
C ASP A 24 -0.84 1.10 9.74
N ALA A 25 -0.01 1.93 10.37
CA ALA A 25 1.08 2.62 9.66
C ALA A 25 2.09 1.63 9.08
N ASP A 26 2.58 0.67 9.89
CA ASP A 26 3.60 -0.29 9.46
C ASP A 26 3.07 -1.21 8.35
N SER A 27 1.82 -1.65 8.48
CA SER A 27 1.13 -2.41 7.44
C SER A 27 1.01 -1.63 6.12
N VAL A 28 0.63 -0.35 6.16
CA VAL A 28 0.58 0.51 4.96
C VAL A 28 1.95 0.60 4.31
N LYS A 29 3.02 0.80 5.11
CA LYS A 29 4.38 0.86 4.57
C LYS A 29 4.79 -0.44 3.89
N PHE A 30 4.46 -1.58 4.50
CA PHE A 30 4.70 -2.90 3.93
C PHE A 30 3.95 -3.09 2.61
N CYS A 31 2.65 -2.78 2.56
CA CYS A 31 1.81 -2.91 1.36
C CYS A 31 2.32 -2.06 0.19
N GLN A 32 2.81 -0.85 0.47
CA GLN A 32 3.39 0.02 -0.54
C GLN A 32 4.70 -0.56 -1.12
N LYS A 33 5.56 -1.11 -0.27
CA LYS A 33 6.79 -1.81 -0.72
C LYS A 33 6.50 -3.06 -1.56
N LEU A 34 5.38 -3.74 -1.32
CA LEU A 34 4.89 -4.84 -2.17
C LEU A 34 4.26 -4.37 -3.49
N GLY A 35 4.15 -3.06 -3.72
CA GLY A 35 3.61 -2.48 -4.94
C GLY A 35 2.10 -2.58 -5.06
N MET A 36 1.35 -2.60 -3.95
CA MET A 36 -0.12 -2.45 -3.98
C MET A 36 -0.51 -1.04 -4.45
N ASP A 37 -1.67 -0.91 -5.09
CA ASP A 37 -2.16 0.34 -5.67
C ASP A 37 -2.92 1.22 -4.66
N TYR A 38 -3.56 0.64 -3.64
CA TYR A 38 -4.33 1.39 -2.64
C TYR A 38 -4.50 0.65 -1.31
N VAL A 39 -4.87 1.41 -0.28
CA VAL A 39 -5.33 0.90 1.02
C VAL A 39 -6.71 1.46 1.33
N SER A 40 -7.53 0.70 2.06
CA SER A 40 -8.86 1.10 2.50
C SER A 40 -8.93 1.01 4.02
N ALA A 41 -9.16 2.14 4.68
CA ALA A 41 -9.22 2.27 6.13
C ALA A 41 -10.56 2.86 6.58
N SER A 42 -10.90 2.68 7.86
CA SER A 42 -12.05 3.38 8.46
C SER A 42 -11.83 4.90 8.39
N PRO A 43 -12.90 5.73 8.36
CA PRO A 43 -12.78 7.18 8.14
C PRO A 43 -11.77 7.88 9.05
N LEU A 44 -11.75 7.51 10.33
CA LEU A 44 -10.83 8.08 11.32
C LEU A 44 -9.36 7.65 11.14
N ARG A 45 -9.10 6.53 10.45
CA ARG A 45 -7.75 6.04 10.15
C ARG A 45 -7.25 6.50 8.77
N VAL A 46 -8.08 7.13 7.95
CA VAL A 46 -7.66 7.68 6.65
C VAL A 46 -6.48 8.66 6.77
N PRO A 47 -6.44 9.61 7.74
CA PRO A 47 -5.27 10.49 7.90
C PRO A 47 -3.98 9.73 8.21
N ILE A 48 -4.06 8.68 9.04
CA ILE A 48 -2.92 7.82 9.40
C ILE A 48 -2.40 7.11 8.15
N ALA A 49 -3.28 6.48 7.38
CA ALA A 49 -2.92 5.78 6.15
C ALA A 49 -2.26 6.72 5.12
N ARG A 50 -2.78 7.94 4.97
CA ARG A 50 -2.21 8.96 4.05
C ARG A 50 -0.81 9.39 4.47
N LEU A 51 -0.60 9.67 5.76
CA LEU A 51 0.71 10.06 6.27
C LEU A 51 1.72 8.92 6.14
N ALA A 52 1.35 7.70 6.51
CA ALA A 52 2.22 6.52 6.40
C ALA A 52 2.64 6.26 4.95
N ALA A 53 1.72 6.36 3.99
CA ALA A 53 2.01 6.20 2.57
C ALA A 53 2.99 7.27 2.04
N ALA A 54 2.85 8.52 2.50
CA ALA A 54 3.76 9.61 2.14
C ALA A 54 5.17 9.42 2.74
N GLN A 55 5.26 8.97 3.99
CA GLN A 55 6.55 8.74 4.66
C GLN A 55 7.42 7.73 3.90
N VAL A 56 6.84 6.64 3.39
CA VAL A 56 7.59 5.66 2.57
C VAL A 56 8.21 6.30 1.33
N MET A 57 7.48 7.20 0.67
CA MET A 57 8.00 7.86 -0.55
C MET A 57 9.16 8.80 -0.26
N VAL A 58 9.25 9.34 0.95
CA VAL A 58 10.36 10.21 1.38
C VAL A 58 11.53 9.37 1.92
N GLU A 59 11.26 8.24 2.58
CA GLU A 59 12.28 7.29 3.04
C GLU A 59 12.99 6.58 1.88
N VAL A 60 12.27 6.30 0.78
CA VAL A 60 12.83 5.72 -0.44
C VAL A 60 13.54 6.83 -1.24
N LYS A 61 14.86 6.68 -1.45
CA LYS A 61 15.65 7.64 -2.23
C LYS A 61 15.11 7.74 -3.67
N PRO A 62 15.00 8.94 -4.26
CA PRO A 62 14.65 9.07 -5.67
C PRO A 62 15.70 8.37 -6.53
N GLY A 63 15.29 7.39 -7.34
CA GLY A 63 16.16 6.69 -8.29
C GLY A 63 16.59 5.26 -7.91
N GLN A 64 16.00 4.65 -6.87
CA GLN A 64 16.16 3.24 -6.54
C GLN A 64 14.83 2.48 -6.62
#